data_AF-A0A5M8P9S1-F1
#
_entry.id   AF-A0A5M8P9S1-F1
#
_cell.length_a   1.000
_cell.length_b   1.000
_cell.length_c   1.000
_cell.angle_alpha   90.00
_cell.angle_beta   90.00
_cell.angle_gamma   90.00
#
_symmetry.space_group_name_H-M   'P 1'
#
loop_
_entity.id
_entity.type
_entity.pdbx_description
1 polymer ?
#
loop_
_entity_poly.entity_id
_entity_poly.type
_entity_poly.pdbx_seq_one_letter_code
_entity_poly.pdbx_strand_id
1 'polypeptide(L)'
;MRQSKKADAVILYLAEEQFPQGEDGLPASLLQLKREGLSIGWYHNIKSYTKLIPARKAWPDALIITADDDILYPDNFIELLYKAWENQPHMIHAHRCHRIRLTKAKGITGIAPYNNWEWYNKPGNRPPSYLNFFTGVGGVLYPPASLADNMFDEEKFMKLCPTSDDI
;
A
#
# COMPACT_ATOMS: atom_id res chain seq x y z
N MET A 1 -13.95 9.64 -11.06
CA MET A 1 -13.81 8.93 -9.77
C MET A 1 -15.07 9.13 -8.92
N ARG A 2 -15.73 8.05 -8.46
CA ARG A 2 -16.98 8.11 -7.65
C ARG A 2 -16.77 8.25 -6.14
N GLN A 3 -15.51 8.36 -5.71
CA GLN A 3 -15.15 8.50 -4.31
C GLN A 3 -15.77 9.76 -3.68
N SER A 4 -16.37 9.61 -2.51
CA SER A 4 -16.95 10.65 -1.65
C SER A 4 -15.91 11.68 -1.20
N LYS A 5 -14.67 11.25 -1.00
CA LYS A 5 -13.49 12.12 -0.88
C LYS A 5 -12.56 11.85 -2.06
N LYS A 6 -12.15 12.89 -2.77
CA LYS A 6 -11.25 12.77 -3.92
C LYS A 6 -9.78 12.83 -3.49
N ALA A 7 -8.93 12.10 -4.18
CA ALA A 7 -7.48 12.29 -4.14
C ALA A 7 -7.09 13.50 -4.98
N ASP A 8 -5.99 14.16 -4.61
CA ASP A 8 -5.41 15.25 -5.41
C ASP A 8 -4.79 14.73 -6.71
N ALA A 9 -4.25 13.51 -6.68
CA ALA A 9 -3.71 12.80 -7.83
C ALA A 9 -3.99 11.30 -7.73
N VAL A 10 -4.18 10.66 -8.90
CA VAL A 10 -4.23 9.19 -9.03
C VAL A 10 -3.12 8.79 -9.98
N ILE A 11 -2.19 7.96 -9.51
CA ILE A 11 -1.02 7.55 -10.29
C ILE A 11 -0.99 6.04 -10.42
N LEU A 12 -0.93 5.55 -11.66
CA LEU A 12 -0.61 4.17 -11.98
C LEU A 12 0.89 4.07 -12.22
N TYR A 13 1.60 3.31 -11.39
CA TYR A 13 3.02 3.02 -11.60
C TYR A 13 3.19 1.74 -12.43
N LEU A 14 3.98 1.84 -13.50
CA LEU A 14 4.32 0.73 -14.38
C LEU A 14 5.83 0.52 -14.42
N ALA A 15 6.25 -0.76 -14.48
CA ALA A 15 7.65 -1.11 -14.58
C ALA A 15 8.14 -0.96 -16.04
N GLU A 16 9.16 -0.14 -16.27
CA GLU A 16 9.67 0.15 -17.62
C GLU A 16 10.04 -1.13 -18.40
N GLU A 17 10.64 -2.11 -17.72
CA GLU A 17 11.07 -3.38 -18.32
C GLU A 17 9.91 -4.26 -18.77
N GLN A 18 8.72 -4.06 -18.19
CA GLN A 18 7.51 -4.80 -18.57
C GLN A 18 6.79 -4.16 -19.77
N PHE A 19 7.06 -2.89 -20.05
CA PHE A 19 6.40 -2.12 -21.12
C PHE A 19 7.46 -1.38 -21.95
N PRO A 20 8.26 -2.10 -22.77
CA PRO A 20 9.38 -1.51 -23.52
C PRO A 20 8.95 -0.49 -24.59
N GLN A 21 7.66 -0.47 -24.95
CA GLN A 21 7.07 0.53 -25.86
C GLN A 21 6.52 1.76 -25.12
N GLY A 22 6.68 1.84 -23.80
CA GLY A 22 6.14 2.92 -22.98
C GLY A 22 4.64 3.07 -23.17
N GLU A 23 4.17 4.33 -23.26
CA GLU A 23 2.75 4.64 -23.47
C GLU A 23 2.21 4.17 -24.83
N ASP A 24 3.05 4.08 -25.86
CA ASP A 24 2.61 3.66 -27.21
C ASP A 24 2.16 2.19 -27.24
N GLY A 25 2.66 1.38 -26.28
CA GLY A 25 2.25 -0.01 -26.10
C GLY A 25 1.03 -0.19 -25.20
N LEU A 26 0.50 0.88 -24.60
CA LEU A 26 -0.61 0.78 -23.64
C LEU A 26 -1.98 0.78 -24.34
N PRO A 27 -2.99 0.08 -23.76
CA PRO A 27 -4.34 0.11 -24.30
C PRO A 27 -4.91 1.54 -24.39
N ALA A 28 -5.59 1.85 -25.50
CA ALA A 28 -6.21 3.16 -25.70
C ALA A 28 -7.20 3.54 -24.59
N SER A 29 -7.90 2.54 -24.02
CA SER A 29 -8.80 2.72 -22.88
C SER A 29 -8.07 3.22 -21.62
N LEU A 30 -6.85 2.73 -21.36
CA LEU A 30 -6.02 3.20 -20.25
C LEU A 30 -5.54 4.64 -20.50
N LEU A 31 -5.07 4.94 -21.71
CA LEU A 31 -4.64 6.29 -22.08
C LEU A 31 -5.77 7.32 -22.01
N GLN A 32 -7.01 6.90 -22.28
CA GLN A 32 -8.19 7.76 -22.14
C GLN A 32 -8.41 8.21 -20.68
N LEU A 33 -8.11 7.36 -19.69
CA LEU A 33 -8.25 7.70 -18.27
C LEU A 33 -7.32 8.85 -17.86
N LYS A 34 -6.24 9.13 -18.61
CA LYS A 34 -5.40 10.30 -18.36
C LYS A 34 -6.18 11.61 -18.47
N ARG A 35 -7.16 11.66 -19.38
CA ARG A 35 -8.07 12.82 -19.53
C ARG A 35 -9.04 12.96 -18.35
N GLU A 36 -9.22 11.89 -17.57
CA GLU A 36 -10.05 11.86 -16.37
C GLU A 36 -9.23 12.06 -15.07
N GLY A 37 -7.93 12.37 -15.20
CA GLY A 37 -7.05 12.68 -14.07
C GLY A 37 -6.08 11.57 -13.65
N LEU A 38 -6.00 10.46 -14.41
CA LEU A 38 -4.97 9.44 -14.19
C LEU A 38 -3.59 9.95 -14.66
N SER A 39 -2.57 9.79 -13.84
CA SER A 39 -1.17 9.94 -14.24
C SER A 39 -0.51 8.56 -14.35
N ILE A 40 0.44 8.42 -15.27
CA ILE A 40 1.25 7.20 -15.40
C ILE A 40 2.66 7.54 -14.93
N GLY A 41 3.11 6.85 -13.89
CA GLY A 41 4.48 6.89 -13.39
C GLY A 41 5.27 5.69 -13.91
N TRP A 42 6.53 5.91 -14.24
CA TRP A 42 7.43 4.86 -14.71
C TRP A 42 8.53 4.64 -13.66
N TYR A 43 8.88 3.38 -13.44
CA TYR A 43 9.95 3.00 -12.52
C TYR A 43 10.57 1.67 -12.97
N HIS A 44 11.77 1.33 -12.53
CA HIS A 44 12.30 0.00 -12.77
C HIS A 44 11.60 -1.04 -11.90
N ASN A 45 11.68 -2.32 -12.29
CA ASN A 45 10.90 -3.38 -11.69
C ASN A 45 11.37 -3.75 -10.26
N ILE A 46 10.79 -3.09 -9.27
CA ILE A 46 10.85 -3.49 -7.85
C ILE A 46 9.59 -4.26 -7.44
N LYS A 47 8.93 -4.91 -8.41
CA LYS A 47 7.73 -5.73 -8.22
C LYS A 47 6.59 -4.94 -7.54
N SER A 48 5.99 -5.50 -6.51
CA SER A 48 4.88 -4.92 -5.75
C SER A 48 5.21 -3.60 -5.06
N TYR A 49 6.49 -3.33 -4.77
CA TYR A 49 6.94 -2.09 -4.13
C TYR A 49 6.82 -0.87 -5.06
N THR A 50 6.59 -1.10 -6.37
CA THR A 50 6.53 -0.07 -7.43
C THR A 50 5.39 0.93 -7.24
N LYS A 51 4.36 0.62 -6.44
CA LYS A 51 3.29 1.59 -6.12
C LYS A 51 3.67 2.59 -5.03
N LEU A 52 4.39 2.15 -3.99
CA LEU A 52 4.63 2.96 -2.78
C LEU A 52 5.98 3.67 -2.81
N ILE A 53 7.05 2.96 -3.17
CA ILE A 53 8.42 3.47 -3.07
C ILE A 53 8.65 4.68 -4.00
N PRO A 54 8.36 4.62 -5.31
CA PRO A 54 8.56 5.80 -6.17
C PRO A 54 7.61 6.94 -5.83
N ALA A 55 6.37 6.63 -5.42
CA ALA A 55 5.42 7.66 -4.97
C ALA A 55 5.95 8.42 -3.75
N ARG A 56 6.50 7.70 -2.76
CA ARG A 56 7.08 8.33 -1.58
C ARG A 56 8.33 9.16 -1.91
N LYS A 57 9.16 8.71 -2.85
CA LYS A 57 10.33 9.48 -3.31
C LYS A 57 9.91 10.77 -4.02
N ALA A 58 8.85 10.72 -4.84
CA ALA A 58 8.36 11.87 -5.59
C ALA A 58 7.58 12.88 -4.72
N TRP A 59 6.83 12.39 -3.72
CA TRP A 59 6.00 13.23 -2.84
C TRP A 59 6.24 12.92 -1.35
N PRO A 60 7.38 13.34 -0.79
CA PRO A 60 7.78 12.99 0.58
C PRO A 60 6.79 13.47 1.65
N ASP A 61 6.14 14.62 1.40
CA ASP A 61 5.23 15.30 2.31
C ASP A 61 3.75 14.98 2.05
N ALA A 62 3.44 14.14 1.06
CA ALA A 62 2.06 13.78 0.73
C ALA A 62 1.54 12.62 1.59
N LEU A 63 0.22 12.60 1.79
CA LEU A 63 -0.50 11.39 2.18
C LEU A 63 -0.57 10.46 0.97
N ILE A 64 -0.06 9.25 1.10
CA ILE A 64 -0.08 8.26 0.02
C ILE A 64 -1.09 7.19 0.37
N ILE A 65 -2.05 6.95 -0.51
CA ILE A 65 -2.96 5.80 -0.42
C ILE A 65 -2.59 4.83 -1.53
N THR A 66 -2.29 3.58 -1.19
CA THR A 66 -2.12 2.51 -2.18
C THR A 66 -3.45 1.81 -2.43
N ALA A 67 -3.67 1.41 -3.68
CA ALA A 67 -4.81 0.62 -4.11
C ALA A 67 -4.36 -0.31 -5.24
N ASP A 68 -4.92 -1.52 -5.25
CA ASP A 68 -4.71 -2.52 -6.30
C ASP A 68 -5.80 -2.44 -7.39
N ASP A 69 -5.47 -2.89 -8.59
CA ASP A 69 -6.30 -2.81 -9.79
C ASP A 69 -7.26 -4.00 -9.98
N ASP A 70 -7.15 -5.02 -9.14
CA ASP A 70 -7.94 -6.27 -9.21
C ASP A 70 -9.20 -6.27 -8.33
N ILE A 71 -9.46 -5.19 -7.59
CA ILE A 71 -10.67 -5.04 -6.77
C ILE A 71 -11.40 -3.70 -6.97
N LEU A 72 -12.72 -3.76 -6.81
CA LEU A 72 -13.58 -2.57 -6.79
C LEU A 72 -13.74 -2.08 -5.35
N TYR A 73 -13.21 -0.89 -5.07
CA TYR A 73 -13.34 -0.25 -3.76
C TYR A 73 -14.69 0.46 -3.58
N PRO A 74 -15.24 0.50 -2.35
CA PRO A 74 -16.45 1.26 -2.06
C PRO A 74 -16.22 2.77 -2.23
N ASP A 75 -17.29 3.53 -2.49
CA ASP A 75 -17.22 4.98 -2.74
C ASP A 75 -16.72 5.80 -1.52
N ASN A 76 -16.65 5.22 -0.33
CA ASN A 76 -16.10 5.85 0.87
C ASN A 76 -14.68 5.36 1.24
N PHE A 77 -14.00 4.66 0.33
CA PHE A 77 -12.67 4.09 0.55
C PHE A 77 -11.62 5.13 0.99
N ILE A 78 -11.49 6.25 0.26
CA ILE A 78 -10.55 7.34 0.61
C ILE A 78 -11.03 8.07 1.86
N GLU A 79 -12.33 8.35 1.96
CA GLU A 79 -12.91 9.13 3.06
C GLU A 79 -12.66 8.47 4.42
N LEU A 80 -12.85 7.16 4.52
CA LEU A 80 -12.65 6.41 5.75
C LEU A 80 -11.18 6.39 6.19
N LEU A 81 -10.24 6.19 5.26
CA LEU A 81 -8.80 6.26 5.57
C LEU A 81 -8.41 7.67 6.02
N TYR A 82 -8.91 8.69 5.32
CA TYR A 82 -8.60 10.07 5.64
C TYR A 82 -9.12 10.47 7.03
N LYS A 83 -10.37 10.13 7.37
CA LYS A 83 -10.92 10.38 8.71
C LYS A 83 -10.15 9.65 9.80
N ALA A 84 -9.67 8.43 9.54
CA ALA A 84 -8.83 7.70 10.48
C ALA A 84 -7.48 8.42 10.71
N TRP A 85 -6.89 8.91 9.63
CA TRP A 85 -5.68 9.74 9.67
C TRP A 85 -5.89 11.06 10.43
N GLU A 86 -6.97 11.80 10.20
CA GLU A 86 -7.26 13.05 10.92
C GLU A 86 -7.28 12.84 12.44
N ASN A 87 -7.76 11.69 12.89
CA ASN A 87 -7.79 11.33 14.32
C ASN A 87 -6.42 10.90 14.86
N GLN A 88 -5.57 10.27 14.03
CA GLN A 88 -4.24 9.80 14.42
C GLN A 88 -3.22 10.03 13.28
N PRO A 89 -2.71 11.27 13.10
CA PRO A 89 -1.98 11.67 11.90
C PRO A 89 -0.62 10.99 11.68
N HIS A 90 -0.04 10.41 12.73
CA HIS A 90 1.28 9.80 12.72
C HIS A 90 1.26 8.27 12.50
N MET A 91 0.07 7.69 12.29
CA MET A 91 -0.11 6.24 12.14
C MET A 91 -0.42 5.86 10.70
N ILE A 92 0.01 4.66 10.29
CA ILE A 92 -0.44 4.03 9.05
C ILE A 92 -1.86 3.51 9.27
N HIS A 93 -2.76 3.77 8.32
CA HIS A 93 -4.16 3.36 8.38
C HIS A 93 -4.48 2.40 7.25
N ALA A 94 -5.24 1.35 7.50
CA ALA A 94 -5.61 0.37 6.48
C ALA A 94 -7.03 -0.14 6.69
N HIS A 95 -7.72 -0.51 5.61
CA HIS A 95 -9.05 -1.12 5.71
C HIS A 95 -9.00 -2.59 6.12
N ARG A 96 -7.90 -3.28 5.81
CA ARG A 96 -7.75 -4.71 6.05
C ARG A 96 -6.47 -5.00 6.81
N CYS A 97 -6.63 -5.53 8.02
CA CYS A 97 -5.54 -5.96 8.88
C CYS A 97 -5.79 -7.35 9.49
N HIS A 98 -4.71 -8.08 9.69
CA HIS A 98 -4.61 -9.28 10.50
C HIS A 98 -3.82 -8.98 11.77
N ARG A 99 -4.09 -9.72 12.85
CA ARG A 99 -3.26 -9.64 14.06
C ARG A 99 -2.27 -10.79 14.06
N ILE A 100 -0.99 -10.45 14.03
CA ILE A 100 0.10 -11.40 14.25
C ILE A 100 -0.08 -12.04 15.63
N ARG A 101 -0.16 -13.37 15.65
CA ARG A 101 -0.17 -14.15 16.89
C ARG A 101 1.26 -14.59 17.19
N LEU A 102 1.66 -14.41 18.44
CA LEU A 102 2.93 -14.91 18.94
C LEU A 102 2.73 -16.29 19.54
N THR A 103 3.69 -17.18 19.33
CA THR A 103 3.77 -18.50 19.94
C THR A 103 5.01 -18.61 20.79
N LYS A 104 5.00 -19.51 21.78
CA LYS A 104 6.15 -19.79 22.63
C LYS A 104 6.44 -21.28 22.60
N ALA A 105 7.63 -21.65 22.14
CA ALA A 105 8.09 -23.04 22.11
C ALA A 105 9.49 -23.12 22.69
N LYS A 106 9.73 -24.06 23.62
CA LYS A 106 11.04 -24.26 24.28
C LYS A 106 11.64 -22.98 24.87
N GLY A 107 10.81 -22.09 25.41
CA GLY A 107 11.25 -20.81 25.99
C GLY A 107 11.48 -19.68 24.98
N ILE A 108 11.42 -19.95 23.68
CA ILE A 108 11.63 -18.98 22.61
C ILE A 108 10.27 -18.46 22.11
N THR A 109 10.13 -17.14 22.02
CA THR A 109 8.96 -16.50 21.42
C THR A 109 9.17 -16.38 19.91
N GLY A 110 8.20 -16.82 19.13
CA GLY A 110 8.20 -16.72 17.67
C GLY A 110 6.86 -16.23 17.14
N ILE A 111 6.81 -15.97 15.83
CA ILE A 111 5.58 -15.66 15.12
C ILE A 111 4.85 -16.98 14.80
N ALA A 112 3.57 -17.07 15.12
CA ALA A 112 2.74 -18.22 14.78
C ALA A 112 2.55 -18.29 13.24
N PRO A 113 2.26 -19.48 12.68
CA PRO A 113 1.92 -19.61 11.26
C PRO A 113 0.80 -18.65 10.83
N TYR A 114 0.86 -18.12 9.61
CA TYR A 114 -0.08 -17.12 9.09
C TYR A 114 -1.56 -17.53 9.22
N ASN A 115 -1.88 -18.79 8.99
CA ASN A 115 -3.24 -19.34 9.12
C ASN A 115 -3.76 -19.34 10.58
N ASN A 116 -2.87 -19.17 11.56
CA ASN A 116 -3.21 -19.09 12.98
C ASN A 116 -3.29 -17.64 13.47
N TRP A 117 -3.15 -16.65 12.58
CA TRP A 117 -3.33 -15.25 12.93
C TRP A 117 -4.80 -14.92 13.12
N GLU A 118 -5.08 -13.77 13.73
CA GLU A 118 -6.47 -13.30 13.85
C GLU A 118 -6.86 -12.55 12.58
N TRP A 119 -7.68 -13.19 11.76
CA TRP A 119 -8.08 -12.66 10.45
C TRP A 119 -9.29 -11.72 10.56
N TYR A 120 -9.33 -10.70 9.69
CA TYR A 120 -10.48 -9.79 9.51
C TYR A 120 -11.10 -9.29 10.82
N ASN A 121 -10.28 -8.65 11.63
CA ASN A 121 -10.77 -8.09 12.88
C ASN A 121 -11.73 -6.94 12.59
N LYS A 122 -12.90 -6.95 13.23
CA LYS A 122 -13.92 -5.91 13.07
C LYS A 122 -13.29 -4.52 13.21
N PRO A 123 -13.66 -3.55 12.35
CA PRO A 123 -13.24 -2.16 12.51
C PRO A 123 -13.56 -1.65 13.92
N GLY A 124 -12.62 -0.94 14.53
CA GLY A 124 -12.95 0.01 15.60
C GLY A 124 -12.66 -0.36 17.06
N ASN A 125 -11.66 -1.19 17.39
CA ASN A 125 -11.17 -1.22 18.79
C ASN A 125 -9.82 -1.91 19.02
N ARG A 126 -8.78 -1.56 18.26
CA ARG A 126 -7.41 -1.94 18.65
C ARG A 126 -6.45 -0.77 18.60
N PRO A 127 -5.58 -0.64 19.61
CA PRO A 127 -4.53 0.36 19.59
C PRO A 127 -3.55 0.09 18.44
N PRO A 128 -2.92 1.14 17.89
CA PRO A 128 -1.79 1.01 16.99
C PRO A 128 -0.73 0.07 17.57
N SER A 129 -0.17 -0.80 16.73
CA SER A 129 0.75 -1.84 17.19
C SER A 129 1.47 -2.48 16.02
N TYR A 130 2.76 -2.79 16.19
CA TYR A 130 3.55 -3.56 15.23
C TYR A 130 3.06 -5.01 15.03
N LEU A 131 2.13 -5.49 15.86
CA LEU A 131 1.48 -6.79 15.67
C LEU A 131 0.25 -6.69 14.75
N ASN A 132 -0.15 -5.49 14.32
CA ASN A 132 -1.15 -5.31 13.28
C ASN A 132 -0.45 -5.38 11.93
N PHE A 133 -0.84 -6.37 11.12
CA PHE A 133 -0.31 -6.61 9.80
C PHE A 133 -1.38 -6.24 8.78
N PHE A 134 -1.19 -5.15 8.04
CA PHE A 134 -2.09 -4.80 6.95
C PHE A 134 -1.76 -5.61 5.71
N THR A 135 -2.72 -5.70 4.79
CA THR A 135 -2.47 -6.25 3.46
C THR A 135 -2.79 -5.20 2.41
N GLY A 136 -1.91 -5.00 1.45
CA GLY A 136 -1.90 -3.90 0.48
C GLY A 136 -3.15 -3.79 -0.37
N VAL A 137 -3.71 -4.93 -0.79
CA VAL A 137 -4.96 -4.99 -1.58
C VAL A 137 -6.17 -4.44 -0.82
N GLY A 138 -6.14 -4.37 0.52
CA GLY A 138 -7.20 -3.70 1.27
C GLY A 138 -7.18 -2.17 1.12
N GLY A 139 -6.07 -1.64 0.62
CA GLY A 139 -5.75 -0.23 0.60
C GLY A 139 -5.25 0.31 1.94
N VAL A 140 -4.19 1.11 1.84
CA VAL A 140 -3.39 1.55 2.98
C VAL A 140 -3.00 3.01 2.77
N LEU A 141 -3.19 3.83 3.81
CA LEU A 141 -2.76 5.22 3.88
C LEU A 141 -1.48 5.34 4.69
N TYR A 142 -0.47 5.96 4.08
CA TYR A 142 0.85 6.22 4.63
C TYR A 142 1.05 7.73 4.84
N PRO A 143 1.16 8.22 6.08
CA PRO A 143 1.49 9.62 6.37
C PRO A 143 2.92 10.01 5.98
N PRO A 144 3.25 11.31 5.91
CA PRO A 144 4.64 11.79 5.86
C PRO A 144 5.51 11.11 6.93
N ALA A 145 6.75 10.78 6.58
CA ALA A 145 7.73 10.16 7.47
C ALA A 145 7.28 8.85 8.18
N SER A 146 6.31 8.10 7.62
CA SER A 146 5.83 6.85 8.23
C SER A 146 6.65 5.60 7.85
N LEU A 147 7.49 5.71 6.82
CA LEU A 147 8.40 4.65 6.38
C LEU A 147 9.80 4.90 6.96
N ALA A 148 10.45 3.85 7.45
CA ALA A 148 11.83 3.96 7.92
C ALA A 148 12.80 4.15 6.74
N ASP A 149 13.91 4.85 6.94
CA ASP A 149 14.88 5.16 5.88
C ASP A 149 15.41 3.91 5.16
N ASN A 150 15.55 2.80 5.89
CA ASN A 150 15.99 1.53 5.32
C ASN A 150 14.92 0.82 4.46
N MET A 151 13.70 1.34 4.37
CA MET A 151 12.68 0.86 3.43
C MET A 151 12.90 1.39 2.01
N PHE A 152 13.79 2.37 1.84
CA PHE A 152 14.21 2.86 0.52
C PHE A 152 15.44 2.12 -0.04
N ASP A 153 16.00 1.18 0.74
CA ASP A 153 17.08 0.30 0.32
C ASP A 153 16.50 -0.87 -0.49
N GLU A 154 16.45 -0.66 -1.81
CA GLU A 154 15.82 -1.58 -2.75
C GLU A 154 16.55 -2.92 -2.83
N GLU A 155 17.88 -2.92 -2.75
CA GLU A 155 18.66 -4.14 -2.75
C GLU A 155 18.31 -4.99 -1.52
N LYS A 156 18.13 -4.35 -0.35
CA LYS A 156 17.81 -5.03 0.89
C LYS A 156 16.40 -5.62 0.89
N PHE A 157 15.36 -4.86 0.54
CA PHE A 157 14.00 -5.43 0.56
C PHE A 157 13.80 -6.46 -0.55
N MET A 158 14.42 -6.28 -1.73
CA MET A 158 14.35 -7.27 -2.81
C MET A 158 15.08 -8.57 -2.45
N LYS A 159 16.10 -8.50 -1.58
CA LYS A 159 16.80 -9.67 -1.04
C LYS A 159 16.02 -10.37 0.08
N LEU A 160 15.45 -9.61 1.01
CA LEU A 160 14.75 -10.16 2.18
C LEU A 160 13.35 -10.67 1.83
N CYS A 161 12.65 -9.96 0.94
CA CYS A 161 11.24 -10.15 0.68
C CYS A 161 10.89 -9.94 -0.80
N PRO A 162 11.41 -10.79 -1.72
CA PRO A 162 11.25 -10.58 -3.15
C PRO A 162 9.81 -10.74 -3.66
N THR A 163 8.91 -11.37 -2.91
CA THR A 163 7.58 -11.78 -3.41
C THR A 163 6.46 -11.63 -2.39
N SER A 164 6.75 -11.18 -1.17
CA SER A 164 5.76 -11.05 -0.10
C SER A 164 5.60 -9.58 0.24
N ASP A 165 4.85 -8.90 -0.61
CA ASP A 165 4.77 -7.43 -0.66
C ASP A 165 4.18 -6.76 0.57
N ASP A 166 3.41 -7.50 1.35
CA ASP A 166 2.82 -7.07 2.61
C ASP A 166 3.79 -7.20 3.81
N ILE A 167 4.97 -7.82 3.64
CA ILE A 167 5.96 -8.08 4.70
C ILE A 167 7.11 -7.08 4.66
#